data_AF-A0A9P7YSB2-F1
#
_entry.id   AF-A0A9P7YSB2-F1
#
_cell.length_a   1.000
_cell.length_b   1.000
_cell.length_c   1.000
_cell.angle_alpha   90.00
_cell.angle_beta   90.00
_cell.angle_gamma   90.00
#
_symmetry.space_group_name_H-M   'P 1'
#
loop_
_entity.id
_entity.type
_entity.pdbx_description
1 polymer ?
#
loop_
_entity_poly.entity_id
_entity_poly.type
_entity_poly.pdbx_seq_one_letter_code
_entity_poly.pdbx_strand_id
1 'polypeptide(L)'
;MHRLAPNPRQCPHPAHVRARLRLLHDGRPAPARPYGIPAAKFDDEFGSLIQFVSTIFLYGAEMESVHPRVVELIPKLKSWKQTYRNSTTKTISRASERLVDQIQGMNETMVAMVTMMRRMQEQSSVCGVRGCGVQGAMETTLCGTCRVQRYCGREHQRADWRYHKHICAKGLVEPVRE
;
A
#
# COMPACT_ATOMS: atom_id res chain seq x y z
N MET A 1 52.91 -3.74 3.41
CA MET A 1 51.66 -4.49 3.12
C MET A 1 50.52 -3.85 3.92
N HIS A 2 49.82 -2.86 3.36
CA HIS A 2 48.71 -2.20 4.04
C HIS A 2 47.39 -2.87 3.64
N ARG A 3 46.69 -3.47 4.60
CA ARG A 3 45.29 -3.90 4.44
C ARG A 3 44.41 -2.65 4.48
N LEU A 4 43.74 -2.35 3.37
CA LEU A 4 42.72 -1.31 3.29
C LEU A 4 41.48 -1.76 4.09
N ALA A 5 40.99 -0.87 4.95
CA ALA A 5 39.71 -1.04 5.63
C ALA A 5 38.54 -0.97 4.63
N PRO A 6 37.43 -1.70 4.85
CA PRO A 6 36.29 -1.69 3.95
C PRO A 6 35.55 -0.34 3.96
N ASN A 7 35.14 0.08 2.76
CA ASN A 7 34.44 1.34 2.51
C ASN A 7 32.99 1.30 3.04
N PRO A 8 32.56 2.22 3.93
CA PRO A 8 31.23 2.22 4.55
C PRO A 8 30.06 2.54 3.58
N ARG A 9 30.33 2.80 2.30
CA ARG A 9 29.31 3.08 1.26
C ARG A 9 28.88 1.85 0.44
N GLN A 10 29.40 0.66 0.74
CA GLN A 10 28.98 -0.56 0.05
C GLN A 10 27.66 -1.09 0.61
N CYS A 11 26.61 -0.95 -0.21
CA CYS A 11 25.33 -1.58 0.06
C CYS A 11 25.47 -3.10 0.17
N PRO A 12 24.82 -3.76 1.14
CA PRO A 12 24.88 -5.20 1.28
C PRO A 12 24.34 -5.90 0.03
N HIS A 13 25.06 -6.92 -0.41
CA HIS A 13 24.68 -7.82 -1.49
C HIS A 13 23.30 -8.46 -1.21
N PRO A 14 22.46 -8.80 -2.22
CA PRO A 14 21.12 -9.35 -2.01
C PRO A 14 21.06 -10.56 -1.06
N ALA A 15 22.10 -11.40 -1.06
CA ALA A 15 22.26 -12.51 -0.11
C ALA A 15 22.33 -12.04 1.37
N HIS A 16 22.95 -10.89 1.63
CA HIS A 16 23.05 -10.30 2.96
C HIS A 16 21.72 -9.65 3.40
N VAL A 17 20.93 -9.08 2.48
CA VAL A 17 19.58 -8.58 2.80
C VAL A 17 18.66 -9.75 3.16
N ARG A 18 18.73 -10.85 2.39
CA ARG A 18 18.01 -12.10 2.65
C ARG A 18 18.37 -12.73 4.00
N ALA A 19 19.63 -12.62 4.42
CA ALA A 19 20.09 -13.10 5.73
C ALA A 19 19.69 -12.16 6.88
N ARG A 20 19.76 -10.84 6.67
CA ARG A 20 19.52 -9.84 7.72
C ARG A 20 18.03 -9.67 8.05
N LEU A 21 17.12 -9.90 7.11
CA LEU A 21 15.67 -9.92 7.38
C LEU A 21 15.19 -11.25 8.00
N ARG A 22 15.88 -12.37 7.74
CA ARG A 22 15.61 -13.64 8.43
C ARG A 22 15.83 -13.54 9.94
N LEU A 23 16.71 -12.64 10.38
CA LEU A 23 16.96 -12.38 11.80
C LEU A 23 15.86 -11.54 12.48
N LEU A 24 14.96 -10.91 11.72
CA LEU A 24 13.81 -10.16 12.26
C LEU A 24 12.56 -11.03 12.42
N HIS A 25 12.56 -12.21 11.80
CA HIS A 25 11.61 -13.26 12.15
C HIS A 25 12.13 -13.95 13.40
N ASP A 26 11.70 -13.50 14.59
CA ASP A 26 11.66 -14.35 15.78
C ASP A 26 11.17 -15.72 15.33
N GLY A 27 11.92 -16.79 15.64
CA GLY A 27 11.73 -18.16 15.14
C GLY A 27 10.40 -18.85 15.50
N ARG A 28 9.28 -18.12 15.51
CA ARG A 28 7.92 -18.62 15.57
C ARG A 28 7.54 -19.18 14.21
N PRO A 29 7.11 -20.45 14.12
CA PRO A 29 6.59 -21.01 12.89
C PRO A 29 5.35 -20.22 12.44
N ALA A 30 5.26 -19.96 11.15
CA ALA A 30 4.08 -19.33 10.56
C ALA A 30 2.84 -20.22 10.81
N PRO A 31 1.66 -19.64 11.11
CA PRO A 31 0.44 -20.41 11.30
C PRO A 31 0.13 -21.24 10.05
N ALA A 32 -0.29 -22.49 10.26
CA ALA A 32 -0.62 -23.42 9.17
C ALA A 32 -1.73 -22.84 8.29
N ARG A 33 -1.44 -22.69 6.99
CA ARG A 33 -2.43 -22.23 6.00
C ARG A 33 -3.38 -23.37 5.61
N PRO A 34 -4.62 -23.07 5.20
CA PRO A 34 -5.53 -24.05 4.63
C PRO A 34 -4.85 -24.85 3.50
N TYR A 35 -5.11 -26.16 3.46
CA TYR A 35 -4.47 -27.12 2.56
C TYR A 35 -4.47 -26.65 1.09
N GLY A 36 -3.30 -26.75 0.44
CA GLY A 36 -3.14 -26.54 -1.00
C GLY A 36 -2.57 -25.18 -1.43
N ILE A 37 -2.36 -24.24 -0.51
CA ILE A 37 -1.69 -22.96 -0.81
C ILE A 37 -0.22 -23.06 -0.39
N PRO A 38 0.75 -23.12 -1.32
CA PRO A 38 2.16 -23.10 -0.97
C PRO A 38 2.49 -21.85 -0.15
N ALA A 39 3.41 -21.98 0.82
CA ALA A 39 3.92 -20.82 1.55
C ALA A 39 4.48 -19.80 0.54
N ALA A 40 4.10 -18.53 0.71
CA ALA A 40 4.61 -17.45 -0.13
C ALA A 40 6.13 -17.44 -0.04
N LYS A 41 6.81 -17.41 -1.20
CA LYS A 41 8.26 -17.27 -1.21
C LYS A 41 8.59 -15.82 -0.88
N PHE A 42 9.82 -15.58 -0.42
CA PHE A 42 10.31 -14.22 -0.18
C PHE A 42 10.01 -13.27 -1.35
N ASP A 43 10.20 -13.74 -2.59
CA ASP A 43 9.97 -12.94 -3.79
C ASP A 43 8.49 -12.52 -3.96
N ASP A 44 7.55 -13.33 -3.47
CA ASP A 44 6.12 -13.05 -3.52
C ASP A 44 5.75 -11.99 -2.47
N GLU A 45 6.22 -12.15 -1.23
CA GLU A 45 5.99 -11.19 -0.14
C GLU A 45 6.64 -9.84 -0.44
N PHE A 46 7.89 -9.86 -0.90
CA PHE A 46 8.62 -8.66 -1.29
C PHE A 46 7.98 -7.98 -2.51
N GLY A 47 7.55 -8.76 -3.50
CA GLY A 47 6.78 -8.26 -4.63
C GLY A 47 5.49 -7.57 -4.21
N SER A 48 4.73 -8.17 -3.30
CA SER A 48 3.51 -7.58 -2.73
C SER A 48 3.78 -6.29 -1.97
N LEU A 49 4.88 -6.21 -1.21
CA LEU A 49 5.26 -5.00 -0.49
C LEU A 49 5.61 -3.85 -1.45
N ILE A 50 6.41 -4.09 -2.49
CA ILE A 50 6.73 -3.08 -3.51
C ILE A 50 5.46 -2.66 -4.26
N GLN A 51 4.57 -3.61 -4.58
CA GLN A 51 3.28 -3.34 -5.20
C GLN A 51 2.42 -2.42 -4.32
N PHE A 52 2.34 -2.68 -3.02
CA PHE A 52 1.59 -1.87 -2.07
C PHE A 52 2.11 -0.43 -2.02
N VAL A 53 3.44 -0.25 -1.95
CA VAL A 53 4.05 1.08 -2.02
C VAL A 53 3.70 1.76 -3.36
N SER A 54 3.83 1.08 -4.49
CA SER A 54 3.43 1.62 -5.80
C SER A 54 1.98 2.10 -5.81
N THR A 55 1.08 1.37 -5.14
CA THR A 55 -0.34 1.76 -5.01
C THR A 55 -0.52 2.99 -4.11
N ILE A 56 0.15 3.08 -2.95
CA ILE A 56 0.10 4.28 -2.10
C ILE A 56 0.49 5.53 -2.90
N PHE A 57 1.53 5.41 -3.73
CA PHE A 57 2.05 6.50 -4.54
C PHE A 57 1.09 6.94 -5.66
N LEU A 58 0.12 6.11 -6.07
CA LEU A 58 -0.96 6.55 -6.97
C LEU A 58 -2.00 7.43 -6.26
N TYR A 59 -2.18 7.26 -4.95
CA TYR A 59 -3.24 7.95 -4.19
C TYR A 59 -2.72 9.11 -3.34
N GLY A 60 -1.42 9.19 -3.07
CA GLY A 60 -0.79 10.35 -2.44
C GLY A 60 -0.86 11.56 -3.38
N ALA A 61 -1.67 12.56 -3.02
CA ALA A 61 -1.94 13.73 -3.87
C ALA A 61 -0.66 14.48 -4.31
N GLU A 62 0.42 14.38 -3.53
CA GLU A 62 1.73 14.93 -3.87
C GLU A 62 2.82 13.99 -3.34
N MET A 63 3.68 13.47 -4.21
CA MET A 63 4.73 12.54 -3.83
C MET A 63 5.75 13.11 -2.84
N GLU A 64 6.05 14.40 -2.97
CA GLU A 64 6.94 15.13 -2.07
C GLU A 64 6.35 15.24 -0.66
N SER A 65 5.02 15.21 -0.54
CA SER A 65 4.32 15.18 0.75
C SER A 65 4.44 13.82 1.47
N VAL A 66 4.77 12.74 0.75
CA VAL A 66 4.90 11.40 1.33
C VAL A 66 6.21 11.27 2.10
N HIS A 67 7.35 11.63 1.48
CA HIS A 67 8.65 11.71 2.15
C HIS A 67 9.72 12.37 1.25
N PRO A 68 10.50 13.36 1.75
CA PRO A 68 11.48 14.09 0.93
C PRO A 68 12.61 13.21 0.38
N ARG A 69 12.88 12.05 0.99
CA ARG A 69 13.93 11.12 0.57
C ARG A 69 13.47 10.01 -0.38
N VAL A 70 12.24 10.06 -0.90
CA VAL A 70 11.75 9.00 -1.79
C VAL A 70 12.61 8.83 -3.05
N VAL A 71 13.18 9.93 -3.56
CA VAL A 71 14.11 9.93 -4.70
C VAL A 71 15.34 9.04 -4.48
N GLU A 72 15.75 8.82 -3.23
CA GLU A 72 16.86 7.93 -2.87
C GLU A 72 16.56 6.44 -3.13
N LEU A 73 15.29 6.08 -3.34
CA LEU A 73 14.88 4.71 -3.68
C LEU A 73 15.18 4.36 -5.13
N ILE A 74 15.29 5.34 -6.03
CA ILE A 74 15.45 5.12 -7.48
C ILE A 74 16.60 4.16 -7.81
N PRO A 75 17.82 4.31 -7.26
CA PRO A 75 18.94 3.40 -7.58
C PRO A 75 18.64 1.96 -7.17
N LYS A 76 17.96 1.74 -6.04
CA LYS A 76 17.58 0.41 -5.57
C LYS A 76 16.50 -0.22 -6.43
N LEU A 77 15.48 0.54 -6.78
CA LEU A 77 14.41 0.07 -7.66
C LEU A 77 14.95 -0.33 -9.04
N LYS A 78 15.86 0.47 -9.62
CA LYS A 78 16.54 0.13 -10.89
C LYS A 78 17.37 -1.16 -10.76
N SER A 79 18.11 -1.31 -9.65
CA SER A 79 18.87 -2.54 -9.38
C SER A 79 17.94 -3.75 -9.26
N TRP A 80 16.84 -3.65 -8.52
CA TRP A 80 15.87 -4.74 -8.36
C TRP A 80 15.17 -5.08 -9.65
N LYS A 81 14.77 -4.10 -10.47
CA LYS A 81 14.23 -4.35 -11.83
C LYS A 81 15.16 -5.26 -12.62
N GLN A 82 16.46 -4.97 -12.63
CA GLN A 82 17.45 -5.75 -13.36
C GLN A 82 17.69 -7.13 -12.75
N THR A 83 17.84 -7.22 -11.42
CA THR A 83 18.08 -8.49 -10.71
C THR A 83 16.92 -9.46 -10.91
N TYR A 84 15.68 -8.98 -10.86
CA TYR A 84 14.49 -9.82 -10.93
C TYR A 84 13.88 -9.92 -12.34
N ARG A 85 14.54 -9.38 -13.38
CA ARG A 85 14.03 -9.39 -14.77
C ARG A 85 13.66 -10.80 -15.25
N ASN A 86 14.41 -11.81 -14.81
CA ASN A 86 14.26 -13.21 -15.19
C ASN A 86 13.66 -14.08 -14.07
N SER A 87 13.24 -13.48 -12.93
CA SER A 87 12.56 -14.24 -11.89
C SER A 87 11.24 -14.81 -12.41
N THR A 88 10.80 -15.91 -11.82
CA THR A 88 9.46 -16.49 -12.02
C THR A 88 8.39 -15.51 -11.56
N THR A 89 8.66 -14.74 -10.50
CA THR A 89 7.75 -13.73 -9.96
C THR A 89 8.09 -12.36 -10.55
N LYS A 90 7.36 -11.96 -11.60
CA LYS A 90 7.57 -10.68 -12.32
C LYS A 90 7.10 -9.44 -11.54
N THR A 91 6.40 -9.63 -10.43
CA THR A 91 5.84 -8.52 -9.63
C THR A 91 6.92 -7.56 -9.17
N ILE A 92 8.06 -8.06 -8.70
CA ILE A 92 9.16 -7.20 -8.22
C ILE A 92 9.68 -6.31 -9.35
N SER A 93 9.98 -6.88 -10.53
CA SER A 93 10.55 -6.09 -11.63
C SER A 93 9.55 -5.07 -12.16
N ARG A 94 8.28 -5.46 -12.34
CA ARG A 94 7.20 -4.58 -12.82
C ARG A 94 6.87 -3.47 -11.83
N ALA A 95 6.78 -3.79 -10.54
CA ALA A 95 6.47 -2.80 -9.51
C ALA A 95 7.65 -1.84 -9.26
N SER A 96 8.89 -2.33 -9.37
CA SER A 96 10.08 -1.48 -9.27
C SER A 96 10.18 -0.50 -10.43
N GLU A 97 9.88 -0.95 -11.66
CA GLU A 97 9.80 -0.08 -12.84
C GLU A 97 8.76 1.02 -12.66
N ARG A 98 7.53 0.65 -12.31
CA ARG A 98 6.46 1.64 -12.08
C ARG A 98 6.79 2.63 -10.97
N LEU A 99 7.42 2.19 -9.87
CA LEU A 99 7.81 3.12 -8.80
C LEU A 99 8.86 4.12 -9.25
N VAL A 100 9.81 3.71 -10.10
CA VAL A 100 10.77 4.64 -10.69
C VAL A 100 10.03 5.68 -11.53
N ASP A 101 9.11 5.25 -12.39
CA ASP A 101 8.32 6.16 -13.23
C ASP A 101 7.48 7.11 -12.38
N GLN A 102 6.84 6.59 -11.32
CA GLN A 102 6.08 7.41 -10.36
C GLN A 102 6.99 8.46 -9.72
N ILE A 103 8.17 8.05 -9.21
CA ILE A 103 9.12 8.95 -8.54
C ILE A 103 9.72 10.01 -9.47
N GLN A 104 10.02 9.65 -10.70
CA GLN A 104 10.59 10.57 -11.68
C GLN A 104 9.53 11.45 -12.36
N GLY A 105 8.26 11.28 -11.99
CA GLY A 105 7.12 11.95 -12.59
C GLY A 105 6.30 10.98 -13.44
N MET A 106 5.05 10.76 -13.04
CA MET A 106 4.10 10.03 -13.87
C MET A 106 3.89 10.79 -15.19
N ASN A 107 3.76 10.06 -16.30
CA ASN A 107 3.34 10.68 -17.55
C ASN A 107 1.97 11.36 -17.36
N GLU A 108 1.74 12.44 -18.11
CA GLU A 108 0.54 13.27 -17.99
C GLU A 108 -0.75 12.45 -18.16
N THR A 109 -0.72 11.42 -19.01
CA THR A 109 -1.84 10.49 -19.22
C THR A 109 -2.19 9.68 -17.97
N MET A 110 -1.20 9.17 -17.22
CA MET A 110 -1.45 8.42 -15.98
C MET A 110 -1.92 9.35 -14.87
N VAL A 111 -1.39 10.57 -14.77
CA VAL A 111 -1.91 11.59 -13.84
C VAL A 111 -3.38 11.89 -14.15
N ALA A 112 -3.72 12.10 -15.42
CA ALA A 112 -5.10 12.33 -15.84
C ALA A 112 -6.01 11.13 -15.53
N MET A 113 -5.55 9.90 -15.78
CA MET A 113 -6.30 8.68 -15.48
C MET A 113 -6.53 8.48 -13.98
N VAL A 114 -5.52 8.69 -13.15
CA VAL A 114 -5.63 8.62 -11.68
C VAL A 114 -6.59 9.69 -11.16
N THR A 115 -6.47 10.91 -11.67
CA THR A 115 -7.36 12.03 -11.33
C THR A 115 -8.82 11.70 -11.72
N MET A 116 -9.03 11.11 -12.90
CA MET A 116 -10.35 10.68 -13.36
C MET A 116 -10.92 9.56 -12.49
N MET A 117 -10.12 8.53 -12.16
CA MET A 117 -10.53 7.43 -11.28
C MET A 117 -10.91 7.94 -9.89
N ARG A 118 -10.10 8.85 -9.33
CA ARG A 118 -10.40 9.48 -8.05
C ARG A 118 -11.71 10.25 -8.09
N ARG A 119 -11.93 11.06 -9.13
CA ARG A 119 -13.18 11.80 -9.34
C ARG A 119 -14.38 10.84 -9.42
N MET A 120 -14.24 9.72 -10.13
CA MET A 120 -15.30 8.71 -10.20
C MET A 120 -15.61 8.09 -8.84
N GLN A 121 -14.60 7.78 -8.03
CA GLN A 121 -14.78 7.26 -6.66
C GLN A 121 -15.43 8.29 -5.72
N GLU A 122 -15.06 9.55 -5.87
CA GLU A 122 -15.66 10.64 -5.11
C GLU A 122 -17.13 10.84 -5.50
N GLN A 123 -17.49 10.68 -6.77
CA GLN A 123 -18.87 10.76 -7.24
C GLN A 123 -19.71 9.56 -6.80
N SER A 124 -19.12 8.37 -6.69
CA SER A 124 -19.84 7.16 -6.24
C SER A 124 -20.03 7.05 -4.73
N SER A 125 -19.53 8.01 -3.96
CA SER A 125 -19.76 8.08 -2.51
C SER A 125 -21.23 8.36 -2.22
N VAL A 126 -21.87 7.56 -1.37
CA VAL A 126 -23.30 7.69 -1.03
C VAL A 126 -23.52 7.90 0.47
N CYS A 127 -24.66 8.48 0.84
CA CYS A 127 -25.07 8.54 2.23
C CYS A 127 -25.33 7.13 2.81
N GLY A 128 -24.92 6.91 4.06
CA GLY A 128 -25.08 5.63 4.76
C GLY A 128 -26.52 5.27 5.16
N VAL A 129 -27.44 6.23 5.12
CA VAL A 129 -28.85 5.97 5.44
C VAL A 129 -29.54 5.33 4.24
N ARG A 130 -30.13 4.16 4.45
CA ARG A 130 -30.89 3.45 3.42
C ARG A 130 -32.02 4.35 2.88
N GLY A 131 -32.12 4.44 1.56
CA GLY A 131 -33.13 5.27 0.89
C GLY A 131 -32.74 6.74 0.70
N CYS A 132 -31.62 7.20 1.28
CA CYS A 132 -31.08 8.51 0.95
C CYS A 132 -30.42 8.48 -0.45
N GLY A 133 -30.87 9.33 -1.35
CA GLY A 133 -30.33 9.45 -2.71
C GLY A 133 -29.15 10.41 -2.87
N VAL A 134 -28.65 11.00 -1.77
CA VAL A 134 -27.53 11.95 -1.84
C VAL A 134 -26.23 11.20 -2.11
N GLN A 135 -25.52 11.66 -3.14
CA GLN A 135 -24.26 11.10 -3.62
C GLN A 135 -23.22 12.21 -3.79
N GLY A 136 -21.95 11.81 -3.88
CA GLY A 136 -20.82 12.71 -4.04
C GLY A 136 -20.10 13.02 -2.72
N ALA A 137 -18.77 13.06 -2.79
CA ALA A 137 -17.92 13.37 -1.66
C ALA A 137 -18.08 14.82 -1.16
N MET A 138 -18.56 15.75 -2.00
CA MET A 138 -18.82 17.14 -1.58
C MET A 138 -20.15 17.30 -0.85
N GLU A 139 -21.15 16.48 -1.20
CA GLU A 139 -22.48 16.48 -0.58
C GLU A 139 -22.56 15.58 0.67
N THR A 140 -21.45 14.91 1.02
CA THR A 140 -21.41 13.98 2.14
C THR A 140 -20.17 14.16 3.00
N THR A 141 -20.37 14.08 4.30
CA THR A 141 -19.32 14.19 5.32
C THR A 141 -18.96 12.81 5.87
N LEU A 142 -17.68 12.59 6.15
CA LEU A 142 -17.20 11.37 6.78
C LEU A 142 -17.57 11.34 8.27
N CYS A 143 -17.85 10.15 8.79
CA CYS A 143 -17.93 9.91 10.22
C CYS A 143 -16.62 10.32 10.89
N GLY A 144 -16.69 11.24 11.86
CA GLY A 144 -15.50 11.78 12.53
C GLY A 144 -14.65 10.72 13.26
N THR A 145 -15.24 9.59 13.63
CA THR A 145 -14.55 8.50 14.34
C THR A 145 -13.87 7.53 13.37
N CYS A 146 -14.63 6.86 12.51
CA CYS A 146 -14.07 5.80 11.66
C CYS A 146 -13.49 6.31 10.33
N ARG A 147 -13.90 7.51 9.87
CA ARG A 147 -13.54 8.07 8.55
C ARG A 147 -13.84 7.14 7.36
N VAL A 148 -14.82 6.24 7.53
CA VAL A 148 -15.25 5.28 6.50
C VAL A 148 -16.68 5.59 6.04
N GLN A 149 -17.64 5.62 6.96
CA GLN A 149 -19.05 5.87 6.62
C GLN A 149 -19.29 7.35 6.31
N ARG A 150 -20.11 7.64 5.29
CA ARG A 150 -20.47 8.99 4.85
C ARG A 150 -21.94 9.32 5.11
N TYR A 151 -22.23 10.59 5.40
CA TYR A 151 -23.59 11.10 5.61
C TYR A 151 -23.76 12.49 5.00
N CYS A 152 -24.90 12.76 4.38
CA CYS A 152 -25.21 14.11 3.86
C CYS A 152 -25.46 15.14 4.97
N GLY A 153 -25.58 14.69 6.23
CA GLY A 153 -25.69 15.58 7.38
C GLY A 153 -25.62 14.84 8.71
N ARG A 154 -25.54 15.64 9.80
CA ARG A 154 -25.51 15.12 11.18
C ARG A 154 -26.78 14.38 11.58
N GLU A 155 -27.92 14.73 10.99
CA GLU A 155 -29.20 14.08 11.25
C GLU A 155 -29.18 12.62 10.79
N HIS A 156 -28.77 12.37 9.55
CA HIS A 156 -28.58 11.01 9.01
C HIS A 156 -27.53 10.20 9.78
N GLN A 157 -26.43 10.84 10.23
CA GLN A 157 -25.46 10.16 11.10
C GLN A 157 -26.09 9.72 12.42
N ARG A 158 -26.90 10.57 13.06
CA ARG A 158 -27.59 10.24 14.32
C ARG A 158 -28.63 9.15 14.13
N ALA A 159 -29.39 9.19 13.04
CA ALA A 159 -30.39 8.18 12.72
C ALA A 159 -29.76 6.79 12.50
N ASP A 160 -28.61 6.75 11.82
CA ASP A 160 -27.87 5.50 11.58
C ASP A 160 -27.05 5.04 12.80
N TRP A 161 -26.78 5.92 13.77
CA TRP A 161 -25.88 5.64 14.90
C TRP A 161 -26.23 4.38 15.68
N ARG A 162 -27.54 4.06 15.81
CA ARG A 162 -28.00 2.84 16.48
C ARG A 162 -27.45 1.56 15.85
N TYR A 163 -27.16 1.56 14.55
CA TYR A 163 -26.56 0.44 13.83
C TYR A 163 -25.06 0.66 13.66
N HIS A 164 -24.67 1.84 13.17
CA HIS A 164 -23.28 2.17 12.86
C HIS A 164 -22.33 1.99 14.04
N LYS A 165 -22.76 2.32 15.27
CA LYS A 165 -21.92 2.18 16.48
C LYS A 165 -21.36 0.77 16.69
N HIS A 166 -22.04 -0.26 16.18
CA HIS A 166 -21.61 -1.65 16.33
C HIS A 166 -20.44 -2.02 15.41
N ILE A 167 -20.17 -1.23 14.38
CA ILE A 167 -19.08 -1.43 13.41
C ILE A 167 -18.10 -0.26 13.35
N CYS A 168 -18.45 0.89 13.95
CA CYS A 168 -17.63 2.09 13.98
C CYS A 168 -16.29 1.80 14.68
N ALA A 169 -15.17 2.13 14.01
CA ALA A 169 -13.80 1.98 14.51
C ALA A 169 -13.39 0.54 14.88
N LYS A 170 -14.17 -0.48 14.48
CA LYS A 170 -13.81 -1.87 14.76
C LYS A 170 -12.83 -2.49 13.79
N GLY A 171 -12.47 -1.80 12.69
CA GLY A 171 -11.52 -2.29 11.69
C GLY A 171 -11.89 -3.67 11.11
N LEU A 172 -11.01 -4.22 10.28
CA LEU A 172 -11.03 -5.64 9.92
C LEU A 172 -10.31 -6.41 11.05
N VAL A 173 -10.98 -6.63 12.17
CA VAL A 173 -10.46 -7.55 13.19
C VAL A 173 -10.72 -8.97 12.69
N GLU A 174 -9.65 -9.62 12.22
CA GLU A 174 -9.67 -11.07 12.00
C GLU A 174 -10.07 -11.74 13.32
N PRO A 175 -11.11 -12.61 13.34
CA PRO A 175 -11.52 -13.26 14.57
C PRO A 175 -10.35 -14.10 15.11
N VAL A 176 -10.02 -13.91 16.39
CA VAL A 176 -9.11 -14.79 17.12
C VAL A 176 -9.76 -16.16 17.12
N ARG A 177 -9.14 -17.13 16.45
CA ARG A 177 -9.57 -18.52 16.51
C ARG A 177 -9.17 -19.05 17.88
N GLU A 178 -10.16 -19.32 18.73
CA GLU A 178 -10.01 -20.06 19.99
C GLU A 178 -9.65 -21.52 19.74
#